data_AF-A0A4Q2URC2-F1
#
_entry.id   AF-A0A4Q2URC2-F1
#
_cell.length_a   1.000
_cell.length_b   1.000
_cell.length_c   1.000
_cell.angle_alpha   90.00
_cell.angle_beta   90.00
_cell.angle_gamma   90.00
#
_symmetry.space_group_name_H-M   'P 1'
#
loop_
_entity.id
_entity.type
_entity.pdbx_description
1 polymer ?
#
loop_
_entity_poly.entity_id
_entity_poly.type
_entity_poly.pdbx_seq_one_letter_code
_entity_poly.pdbx_strand_id
1 'polypeptide(L)'
;MPCKTVVFSGDSVFLSPQNYRQASGRAGRRGFDLLGNVVFNGINRDRVHEIMSSRLPALKGQFPISTTLVLRLFVLLSGTNSNEFAVNAVKVLLSQARLYLGGPDAEMSIKHHL
;
A
#
# COMPACT_ATOMS: atom_id res chain seq x y z
N MET A 1 0.17 7.59 18.98
CA MET A 1 -0.06 7.64 20.44
C MET A 1 -1.16 6.63 20.79
N PRO A 2 -0.97 5.69 21.74
CA PRO A 2 -2.02 4.77 22.20
C PRO A 2 -2.96 5.44 23.21
N CYS A 3 -4.20 4.95 23.31
CA CYS A 3 -5.24 5.43 24.22
C CYS A 3 -5.89 4.26 24.97
N LYS A 4 -6.62 4.52 26.05
CA LYS A 4 -7.33 3.47 26.80
C LYS A 4 -8.49 2.86 26.00
N THR A 5 -9.18 3.70 25.22
CA THR A 5 -10.38 3.34 24.47
C THR A 5 -10.36 3.96 23.08
N VAL A 6 -10.79 3.22 22.07
CA VAL A 6 -11.05 3.69 20.71
C VAL A 6 -12.54 3.55 20.42
N VAL A 7 -13.13 4.58 19.80
CA VAL A 7 -14.56 4.58 19.42
C VAL A 7 -14.67 4.73 17.92
N PHE A 8 -15.41 3.82 17.28
CA PHE A 8 -15.85 3.93 15.90
C PHE A 8 -17.29 4.46 15.90
N SER A 9 -17.49 5.67 15.38
CA SER A 9 -18.79 6.34 15.39
C SER A 9 -19.32 6.56 13.98
N GLY A 10 -20.41 5.86 13.65
CA GLY A 10 -21.02 5.83 12.33
C GLY A 10 -20.33 4.85 11.37
N ASP A 11 -21.09 4.30 10.44
CA ASP A 11 -20.55 3.47 9.36
C ASP A 11 -20.04 4.33 8.20
N SER A 12 -19.06 3.82 7.47
CA SER A 12 -18.45 4.51 6.33
C SER A 12 -17.86 3.51 5.34
N VAL A 13 -17.92 3.86 4.05
CA VAL A 13 -17.21 3.12 3.00
C VAL A 13 -15.70 3.09 3.21
N PHE A 14 -15.15 4.06 3.96
CA PHE A 14 -13.73 4.12 4.31
C PHE A 14 -13.38 3.28 5.54
N LEU A 15 -14.38 2.74 6.27
CA LEU A 15 -14.14 1.82 7.38
C LEU A 15 -13.84 0.41 6.83
N SER A 16 -12.63 0.26 6.29
CA SER A 16 -12.11 -1.01 5.81
C SER A 16 -11.57 -1.87 6.96
N PRO A 17 -11.45 -3.20 6.77
CA PRO A 17 -10.80 -4.09 7.74
C PRO A 17 -9.39 -3.64 8.14
N GLN A 18 -8.64 -3.06 7.20
CA GLN A 18 -7.31 -2.51 7.46
C GLN A 18 -7.37 -1.29 8.38
N ASN A 19 -8.24 -0.34 8.07
CA ASN A 19 -8.40 0.88 8.88
C ASN A 19 -8.91 0.54 10.28
N TYR A 20 -9.85 -0.40 10.38
CA TYR A 20 -10.31 -0.93 11.65
C TYR A 20 -9.16 -1.51 12.48
N ARG A 21 -8.34 -2.43 11.94
CA ARG A 21 -7.24 -3.04 12.70
C ARG A 21 -6.18 -2.01 13.12
N GLN A 22 -5.86 -1.05 12.25
CA GLN A 22 -4.90 0.01 12.58
C GLN A 22 -5.41 0.95 13.67
N ALA A 23 -6.69 1.34 13.61
CA ALA A 23 -7.29 2.25 14.58
C ALA A 23 -7.59 1.53 15.91
N SER A 24 -8.21 0.35 15.89
CA SER A 24 -8.50 -0.44 17.09
C SER A 24 -7.23 -0.85 17.83
N GLY A 25 -6.13 -1.12 17.12
CA GLY A 25 -4.81 -1.41 17.72
C GLY A 25 -4.20 -0.23 18.49
N ARG A 26 -4.82 0.95 18.49
CA ARG A 26 -4.44 2.06 19.37
C ARG A 26 -5.04 1.94 20.77
N ALA A 27 -6.05 1.08 20.98
CA ALA A 27 -6.66 0.85 22.28
C ALA A 27 -5.76 -0.01 23.18
N GLY A 28 -5.63 0.39 24.44
CA GLY A 28 -4.79 -0.26 25.45
C GLY A 28 -3.36 0.28 25.45
N ARG A 29 -2.97 0.99 26.51
CA ARG A 29 -1.60 1.45 26.69
C ARG A 29 -0.80 0.40 27.46
N ARG A 30 0.26 -0.12 26.82
CA ARG A 30 1.16 -1.12 27.42
C ARG A 30 1.69 -0.65 28.77
N GLY A 31 1.51 -1.47 29.81
CA GLY A 31 1.97 -1.17 31.17
C GLY A 31 1.03 -0.29 32.00
N PHE A 32 -0.08 0.21 31.43
CA PHE A 32 -1.04 1.07 32.14
C PHE A 32 -2.46 0.51 32.13
N ASP A 33 -2.89 -0.09 31.02
CA ASP A 33 -4.24 -0.64 30.88
C ASP A 33 -4.15 -2.18 30.78
N LEU A 34 -4.99 -2.90 31.55
CA LEU A 34 -5.08 -4.36 31.48
C LEU A 34 -5.67 -4.84 30.14
N LEU A 35 -6.59 -4.04 29.57
CA LEU A 35 -7.31 -4.31 28.33
C LEU A 35 -7.44 -3.02 27.52
N GLY A 36 -7.46 -3.14 26.19
CA GLY A 36 -7.84 -2.07 25.29
C GLY A 36 -9.32 -2.15 24.94
N ASN A 37 -10.06 -1.06 25.13
CA ASN A 37 -11.50 -1.04 24.84
C ASN A 37 -11.77 -0.52 23.43
N VAL A 38 -12.60 -1.23 22.68
CA VAL A 38 -13.06 -0.81 21.35
C VAL A 38 -14.58 -0.74 21.36
N VAL A 39 -15.14 0.43 21.07
CA VAL A 39 -16.58 0.69 21.11
C VAL A 39 -17.07 1.02 19.70
N PHE A 40 -18.17 0.41 19.29
CA PHE A 40 -18.86 0.76 18.05
C PHE A 40 -20.16 1.50 18.39
N ASN A 41 -20.38 2.63 17.76
CA ASN A 41 -21.57 3.47 17.89
C ASN A 41 -22.16 3.73 16.50
N GLY A 42 -23.45 3.47 16.30
CA GLY A 42 -24.10 3.76 15.01
C GLY A 42 -23.60 2.92 13.82
N ILE A 43 -23.11 1.70 14.07
CA ILE A 43 -22.72 0.72 13.04
C ILE A 43 -23.54 -0.56 13.26
N ASN A 44 -24.08 -1.13 12.19
CA ASN A 44 -24.86 -2.37 12.28
C ASN A 44 -23.97 -3.51 12.81
N ARG A 45 -24.54 -4.36 13.69
CA ARG A 45 -23.85 -5.51 14.28
C ARG A 45 -23.25 -6.46 13.25
N ASP A 46 -23.95 -6.71 12.14
CA ASP A 46 -23.44 -7.59 11.08
C ASP A 46 -22.18 -7.02 10.44
N ARG A 47 -22.19 -5.70 10.19
CA ARG A 47 -21.04 -4.97 9.66
C ARG A 47 -19.86 -4.97 10.63
N VAL A 48 -20.13 -4.83 11.93
CA VAL A 48 -19.09 -4.94 12.97
C VAL A 48 -18.42 -6.31 12.92
N HIS A 49 -19.21 -7.39 12.91
CA HIS A 49 -18.68 -8.76 12.85
C HIS A 49 -17.89 -9.02 11.56
N GLU A 50 -18.39 -8.52 10.43
CA GLU A 50 -17.71 -8.61 9.14
C GLU A 50 -16.33 -7.93 9.21
N ILE A 51 -16.25 -6.67 9.63
CA ILE A 51 -15.00 -5.90 9.66
C ILE A 51 -14.01 -6.51 10.66
N MET A 52 -14.49 -6.98 11.82
CA MET A 52 -13.66 -7.60 12.85
C MET A 52 -13.04 -8.93 12.38
N SER A 53 -13.81 -9.75 11.69
CA SER A 53 -13.38 -11.09 11.23
C SER A 53 -12.68 -11.09 9.87
N SER A 54 -12.85 -10.02 9.09
CA SER A 54 -12.30 -9.89 7.74
C SER A 54 -10.78 -10.08 7.69
N ARG A 55 -10.34 -10.82 6.66
CA ARG A 55 -8.91 -11.00 6.36
C ARG A 55 -8.33 -9.71 5.80
N LEU A 56 -7.12 -9.36 6.25
CA LEU A 56 -6.39 -8.25 5.66
C LEU A 56 -5.96 -8.59 4.23
N PRO A 57 -6.07 -7.65 3.27
CA PRO A 57 -5.51 -7.83 1.94
C PRO A 57 -4.01 -8.06 2.04
N ALA A 58 -3.47 -8.91 1.16
CA ALA A 58 -2.03 -9.08 1.05
C ALA A 58 -1.40 -7.75 0.61
N LEU A 59 -0.23 -7.44 1.17
CA LEU A 59 0.61 -6.33 0.71
C LEU A 59 1.05 -6.60 -0.72
N LYS A 60 0.38 -5.95 -1.68
CA LYS A 60 0.75 -5.95 -3.09
C LYS A 60 1.44 -4.63 -3.40
N GLY A 61 2.67 -4.70 -3.90
CA GLY A 61 3.36 -3.51 -4.40
C GLY A 61 2.70 -3.03 -5.68
N GLN A 62 2.27 -1.78 -5.70
CA GLN A 62 1.88 -1.06 -6.92
C GLN A 62 3.12 -0.29 -7.39
N PHE A 63 3.56 -0.52 -8.63
CA PHE A 63 4.71 0.19 -9.19
C PHE A 63 4.29 0.90 -10.48
N PRO A 64 3.61 2.06 -10.39
CA PRO A 64 3.18 2.77 -11.58
C PRO A 64 4.37 3.44 -12.27
N ILE A 65 4.42 3.35 -13.60
CA ILE A 65 5.29 4.23 -14.38
C ILE A 65 4.76 5.66 -14.25
N SER A 66 5.59 6.54 -13.70
CA SER A 66 5.33 7.98 -13.66
C SER A 66 6.34 8.73 -14.51
N THR A 67 5.97 9.90 -15.02
CA THR A 67 6.88 10.79 -15.75
C THR A 67 8.12 11.13 -14.92
N THR A 68 7.95 11.36 -13.61
CA THR A 68 9.06 11.61 -12.70
C THR A 68 10.02 10.43 -12.60
N LEU A 69 9.52 9.19 -12.56
CA LEU A 69 10.37 8.00 -12.57
C LEU A 69 11.19 7.95 -13.86
N VAL A 70 10.53 8.09 -15.02
CA VAL A 70 11.18 8.04 -16.34
C VAL A 70 12.27 9.11 -16.47
N LEU A 71 11.97 10.37 -16.10
CA LEU A 71 12.95 11.45 -16.13
C LEU A 71 14.15 11.19 -15.20
N ARG A 72 13.93 10.59 -14.02
CA ARG A 72 15.01 10.21 -13.11
C ARG A 72 15.88 9.08 -13.67
N LEU A 73 15.32 8.14 -14.43
CA LEU A 73 16.09 7.12 -15.14
C LEU A 73 16.96 7.77 -16.22
N PHE A 74 16.46 8.76 -16.95
CA PHE A 74 17.28 9.51 -17.91
C PHE A 74 18.39 10.30 -17.25
N VAL A 75 18.13 10.95 -16.10
CA VAL A 75 19.17 11.63 -15.31
C VAL A 75 20.24 10.66 -14.81
N LEU A 76 19.86 9.45 -14.40
CA LEU A 76 20.81 8.40 -14.01
C LEU A 76 21.70 7.99 -15.19
N LEU A 77 21.12 7.77 -16.37
CA LEU A 77 21.87 7.38 -17.56
C LEU A 77 22.81 8.50 -18.03
N SER A 78 22.32 9.74 -18.14
CA SER A 78 23.15 10.86 -18.58
C SER A 78 24.25 11.19 -17.56
N GLY A 79 23.93 11.19 -16.27
CA GLY A 79 24.87 11.51 -15.19
C GLY A 79 25.96 10.46 -14.98
N THR A 80 25.74 9.21 -15.42
CA THR A 80 26.73 8.13 -15.37
C THR A 80 27.42 7.87 -16.71
N ASN A 81 27.14 8.71 -17.72
CA ASN A 81 27.56 8.50 -19.10
C ASN A 81 27.24 7.08 -19.62
N SER A 82 26.04 6.60 -19.26
CA SER A 82 25.50 5.28 -19.63
C SER A 82 26.43 4.12 -19.25
N ASN A 83 26.98 4.14 -18.03
CA ASN A 83 27.78 3.02 -17.55
C ASN A 83 26.95 1.72 -17.48
N GLU A 84 27.63 0.58 -17.52
CA GLU A 84 26.98 -0.74 -17.61
C GLU A 84 26.02 -1.01 -16.44
N PHE A 85 26.39 -0.57 -15.23
CA PHE A 85 25.55 -0.70 -14.05
C PHE A 85 24.23 0.06 -14.18
N ALA A 86 24.27 1.33 -14.59
CA ALA A 86 23.10 2.17 -14.75
C ALA A 86 22.18 1.64 -15.84
N VAL A 87 22.74 1.22 -16.97
CA VAL A 87 21.99 0.60 -18.07
C VAL A 87 21.29 -0.68 -17.62
N ASN A 88 22.00 -1.55 -16.89
CA ASN A 88 21.43 -2.80 -16.38
C ASN A 88 20.34 -2.53 -15.33
N ALA A 89 20.55 -1.59 -14.41
CA ALA A 89 19.55 -1.21 -13.41
C ALA A 89 18.25 -0.69 -14.03
N VAL A 90 18.36 0.19 -15.05
CA VAL A 90 17.20 0.72 -15.78
C VAL A 90 16.46 -0.39 -16.51
N LYS A 91 17.18 -1.27 -17.22
CA LYS A 91 16.58 -2.41 -17.95
C LYS A 91 15.84 -3.37 -17.00
N VAL A 92 16.48 -3.75 -15.89
CA VAL A 92 15.89 -4.64 -14.88
C VAL A 92 14.63 -4.01 -14.29
N LEU A 93 14.70 -2.71 -13.98
CA LEU A 93 13.54 -1.99 -13.48
C LEU A 93 12.41 -2.05 -14.51
N LEU A 94 12.61 -1.60 -15.75
CA LEU A 94 11.57 -1.56 -16.79
C LEU A 94 11.01 -2.94 -17.17
N SER A 95 11.78 -4.01 -16.98
CA SER A 95 11.32 -5.40 -17.19
C SER A 95 10.50 -5.98 -16.04
N GLN A 96 10.30 -5.27 -14.93
CA GLN A 96 9.49 -5.80 -13.85
C GLN A 96 8.04 -5.96 -14.27
N ALA A 97 7.51 -7.17 -14.15
CA ALA A 97 6.11 -7.54 -14.44
C ALA A 97 5.04 -6.75 -13.65
N ARG A 98 5.46 -5.88 -12.72
CA ARG A 98 4.60 -4.99 -11.93
C ARG A 98 4.44 -3.59 -12.55
N LEU A 99 5.19 -3.26 -13.60
CA LEU A 99 5.11 -1.97 -14.32
C LEU A 99 4.14 -1.99 -15.50
N TYR A 100 3.81 -3.18 -16.02
CA TYR A 100 2.79 -3.38 -17.04
C TYR A 100 1.67 -4.27 -16.53
N LEU A 101 0.44 -3.93 -16.88
CA LEU A 101 -0.73 -4.81 -16.74
C LEU A 101 -0.99 -5.42 -18.12
N GLY A 102 -0.90 -6.75 -18.27
CA GLY A 102 -1.28 -7.42 -19.52
C GLY A 102 -0.34 -8.50 -20.06
N GLY A 103 0.74 -8.87 -19.36
CA GLY A 103 1.65 -9.91 -19.82
C GLY A 103 2.70 -9.41 -20.84
N PRO A 104 3.33 -10.31 -21.62
CA PRO A 104 4.52 -10.00 -22.45
C PRO A 104 4.29 -8.89 -23.50
N ASP A 105 3.07 -8.78 -24.02
CA ASP A 105 2.72 -7.77 -25.04
C ASP A 105 2.78 -6.35 -24.47
N ALA A 106 2.41 -6.19 -23.20
CA ALA A 106 2.47 -4.90 -22.51
C ALA A 106 3.92 -4.54 -22.14
N GLU A 107 4.79 -5.53 -21.89
CA GLU A 107 6.23 -5.31 -21.74
C GLU A 107 6.87 -4.76 -23.02
N MET A 108 6.52 -5.34 -24.16
CA MET A 108 7.00 -4.89 -25.47
C MET A 108 6.56 -3.46 -25.78
N SER A 109 5.31 -3.10 -25.44
CA SER A 109 4.80 -1.74 -25.61
C SER A 109 5.59 -0.73 -24.77
N ILE A 110 5.89 -1.04 -23.51
CA ILE A 110 6.69 -0.16 -22.64
C ILE A 110 8.11 0.01 -23.19
N LYS A 111 8.78 -1.08 -23.57
CA LYS A 111 10.14 -1.02 -24.15
C LYS A 111 10.20 -0.34 -25.50
N HIS A 112 9.09 -0.27 -26.23
CA HIS A 112 9.03 0.43 -27.52
C HIS A 112 8.90 1.95 -27.33
N HIS A 113 8.21 2.40 -26.27
CA HIS A 113 7.95 3.82 -26.02
C HIS A 113 8.97 4.48 -25.07
N LEU A 114 9.78 3.70 -24.37
CA LEU A 114 10.83 4.14 -23.43
C LEU A 114 12.19 3.55 -23.83
#